data_AF-A0A348TSK4-F1
#
_entry.id   AF-A0A348TSK4-F1
#
_cell.length_a   1.000
_cell.length_b   1.000
_cell.length_c   1.000
_cell.angle_alpha   90.00
_cell.angle_beta   90.00
_cell.angle_gamma   90.00
#
_symmetry.space_group_name_H-M   'P 1'
#
loop_
_entity.id
_entity.type
_entity.pdbx_description
1 polymer ?
#
loop_
_entity_poly.entity_id
_entity_poly.type
_entity_poly.pdbx_seq_one_letter_code
_entity_poly.pdbx_strand_id
1 'polypeptide(L)'
;METTAQPPASQISGIEVTNTIESGLRIFPNPAKSLLTINMNIPSISQARISLHDMLGNELELFSENTTGSFDKTFDINSLRSGIYFVRINYNSGKNTIVKKIIVQ
;
A
#
# COMPACT_ATOMS: atom_id res chain seq x y z
N MET A 1 31.15 -19.45 44.71
CA MET A 1 29.71 -19.41 44.37
C MET A 1 29.41 -17.98 43.95
N GLU A 2 28.42 -17.78 43.08
CA GLU A 2 28.01 -16.51 42.45
C GLU A 2 28.71 -16.20 41.12
N THR A 3 28.15 -16.77 40.04
CA THR A 3 28.22 -16.19 38.70
C THR A 3 26.88 -15.51 38.43
N THR A 4 26.89 -14.19 38.33
CA THR A 4 25.74 -13.39 37.90
C THR A 4 25.67 -13.44 36.39
N ALA A 5 24.88 -14.35 35.83
CA ALA A 5 24.55 -14.34 34.41
C ALA A 5 23.41 -13.35 34.16
N GLN A 6 23.76 -12.16 33.68
CA GLN A 6 22.82 -11.20 33.11
C GLN A 6 22.46 -11.67 31.69
N PRO A 7 21.16 -11.81 31.33
CA PRO A 7 20.77 -12.22 29.98
C PRO A 7 21.10 -11.11 28.96
N PRO A 8 21.55 -11.45 27.74
CA PRO A 8 21.77 -10.46 26.69
C PRO A 8 20.44 -9.80 26.30
N ALA A 9 20.43 -8.47 26.38
CA ALA A 9 19.31 -7.62 26.03
C ALA A 9 18.95 -7.73 24.53
N SER A 10 17.64 -7.72 24.27
CA SER A 10 16.98 -7.75 22.96
C SER A 10 17.57 -6.77 21.94
N GLN A 11 18.00 -7.27 20.78
CA GLN A 11 17.98 -6.48 19.55
C GLN A 11 16.60 -6.64 18.91
N ILE A 12 15.65 -5.79 19.31
CA ILE A 12 14.55 -5.46 18.40
C ILE A 12 15.17 -4.65 17.28
N SER A 13 15.44 -5.33 16.16
CA SER A 13 15.90 -4.68 14.93
C SER A 13 14.95 -3.52 14.65
N GLY A 14 15.50 -2.30 14.72
CA GLY A 14 14.78 -1.09 14.42
C GLY A 14 14.08 -1.28 13.08
N ILE A 15 12.79 -0.94 13.05
CA ILE A 15 12.10 -0.68 11.80
C ILE A 15 12.96 0.32 11.01
N GLU A 16 13.71 -0.18 10.03
CA GLU A 16 14.20 0.66 8.94
C GLU A 16 12.95 1.16 8.24
N VAL A 17 12.46 2.32 8.67
CA VAL A 17 11.54 3.10 7.86
C VAL A 17 12.38 3.65 6.72
N THR A 18 12.66 2.77 5.75
CA THR A 18 13.15 3.21 4.46
C THR A 18 11.99 3.98 3.87
N ASN A 19 12.05 5.32 4.00
CA ASN A 19 11.30 6.24 3.16
C ASN A 19 11.83 6.07 1.74
N THR A 20 11.56 4.91 1.14
CA THR A 20 11.82 4.61 -0.25
C THR A 20 10.91 5.52 -1.04
N ILE A 21 11.50 6.64 -1.47
CA ILE A 21 11.22 7.43 -2.66
C ILE A 21 9.79 7.25 -3.17
N GLU A 22 8.98 8.31 -3.09
CA GLU A 22 7.69 8.43 -3.75
C GLU A 22 7.73 7.83 -5.16
N SER A 23 7.36 6.55 -5.26
CA SER A 23 7.62 5.74 -6.44
C SER A 23 6.56 6.03 -7.48
N GLY A 24 6.61 7.22 -8.09
CA GLY A 24 5.74 7.63 -9.20
C GLY A 24 4.23 7.41 -8.99
N LEU A 25 3.79 7.17 -7.75
CA LEU A 25 2.43 6.75 -7.43
C LEU A 25 1.59 8.00 -7.22
N ARG A 26 0.67 8.23 -8.15
CA ARG A 26 -0.33 9.27 -8.06
C ARG A 26 -1.69 8.62 -7.95
N ILE A 27 -2.47 9.07 -6.99
CA ILE A 27 -3.86 8.66 -6.83
C ILE A 27 -4.71 9.92 -6.89
N PHE A 28 -5.63 9.97 -7.84
CA PHE A 28 -6.46 11.15 -8.08
C PHE A 28 -7.83 10.75 -8.66
N PRO A 29 -8.88 11.57 -8.46
CA PRO A 29 -8.91 12.71 -7.55
C PRO A 29 -8.87 12.26 -6.07
N ASN A 30 -8.43 13.15 -5.18
CA ASN A 30 -8.56 12.97 -3.74
C ASN A 30 -8.93 14.33 -3.12
N PRO A 31 -10.16 14.53 -2.62
CA PRO A 31 -11.20 13.53 -2.42
C PRO A 31 -11.79 12.95 -3.72
N ALA A 32 -12.14 11.67 -3.70
CA ALA A 32 -12.77 10.94 -4.79
C ALA A 32 -14.29 10.81 -4.56
N LYS A 33 -15.09 10.84 -5.63
CA LYS A 33 -16.56 10.71 -5.55
C LYS A 33 -17.04 9.37 -6.07
N SER A 34 -16.81 9.16 -7.36
CA SER A 34 -17.31 7.99 -8.11
C SER A 34 -16.17 7.19 -8.74
N LEU A 35 -15.08 7.86 -9.09
CA LEU A 35 -13.94 7.27 -9.77
C LEU A 35 -12.65 7.60 -9.02
N LEU A 36 -11.76 6.63 -9.01
CA LEU A 36 -10.40 6.77 -8.47
C LEU A 36 -9.42 6.25 -9.50
N THR A 37 -8.48 7.08 -9.93
CA THR A 37 -7.40 6.70 -10.83
C THR A 37 -6.11 6.50 -10.04
N ILE A 38 -5.47 5.36 -10.25
CA ILE A 38 -4.16 5.01 -9.72
C ILE A 38 -3.18 4.97 -10.89
N ASN A 39 -2.21 5.86 -10.84
CA ASN A 39 -1.10 5.95 -11.78
C ASN A 39 0.19 5.56 -11.06
N MET A 40 0.93 4.59 -11.57
CA MET A 40 2.19 4.10 -11.00
C MET A 40 3.16 3.76 -12.12
N ASN A 41 4.46 3.85 -11.87
CA ASN A 41 5.46 3.28 -12.76
C ASN A 41 6.19 2.12 -12.07
N ILE A 42 6.07 0.91 -12.60
CA ILE A 42 6.74 -0.29 -12.08
C ILE A 42 7.96 -0.61 -12.96
N PRO A 43 9.21 -0.47 -12.45
CA PRO A 43 10.42 -0.53 -13.27
C PRO A 43 10.70 -1.90 -13.88
N SER A 44 10.12 -2.97 -13.34
CA SER A 44 10.30 -4.35 -13.81
C SER A 44 8.95 -5.07 -13.87
N ILE A 45 8.81 -6.05 -14.77
CA ILE A 45 7.62 -6.91 -14.82
C ILE A 45 7.34 -7.49 -13.44
N SER A 46 6.14 -7.25 -12.95
CA SER A 46 5.69 -7.73 -11.65
C SER A 46 4.19 -7.92 -11.63
N GLN A 47 3.73 -8.91 -10.88
CA GLN A 47 2.37 -8.92 -10.40
C GLN A 47 2.17 -7.76 -9.41
N ALA A 48 1.29 -6.83 -9.74
CA ALA A 48 0.83 -5.77 -8.86
C ALA A 48 -0.52 -6.17 -8.28
N ARG A 49 -0.59 -6.27 -6.96
CA ARG A 49 -1.81 -6.51 -6.19
C ARG A 49 -2.25 -5.21 -5.53
N ILE A 50 -3.33 -4.63 -6.02
CA ILE A 50 -3.96 -3.43 -5.50
C ILE A 50 -5.16 -3.86 -4.69
N SER A 51 -5.22 -3.48 -3.42
CA SER A 51 -6.42 -3.67 -2.62
C SER A 51 -6.83 -2.42 -1.87
N LEU A 52 -8.13 -2.27 -1.69
CA LEU A 52 -8.74 -1.17 -0.97
C LEU A 52 -9.21 -1.65 0.40
N HIS A 53 -8.84 -0.90 1.43
CA HIS A 53 -9.15 -1.22 2.83
C HIS A 53 -9.92 -0.08 3.48
N ASP A 54 -10.87 -0.42 4.34
CA ASP A 54 -11.51 0.58 5.22
C ASP A 54 -10.62 0.94 6.42
N MET A 55 -11.11 1.83 7.29
CA MET A 55 -10.38 2.26 8.50
C MET A 55 -10.12 1.15 9.52
N LEU A 56 -10.88 0.05 9.46
CA LEU A 56 -10.72 -1.12 10.32
C LEU A 56 -9.78 -2.16 9.70
N GLY A 57 -9.33 -1.95 8.46
CA GLY A 57 -8.47 -2.86 7.71
C GLY A 57 -9.21 -3.98 6.98
N ASN A 58 -10.54 -3.87 6.81
CA ASN A 58 -11.29 -4.83 6.00
C ASN A 58 -10.96 -4.61 4.52
N GLU A 59 -10.52 -5.65 3.82
CA GLU A 59 -10.31 -5.63 2.36
C GLU A 59 -11.68 -5.61 1.66
N LEU A 60 -12.00 -4.51 0.97
CA LEU A 60 -13.27 -4.30 0.29
C LEU A 60 -13.20 -4.70 -1.18
N GLU A 61 -12.09 -4.36 -1.83
CA GLU A 61 -11.84 -4.70 -3.22
C GLU A 61 -10.41 -5.15 -3.43
N LEU A 62 -10.24 -6.08 -4.35
CA LEU A 62 -8.97 -6.66 -4.71
C LEU A 62 -8.82 -6.74 -6.23
N PHE A 63 -7.76 -6.12 -6.73
CA PHE A 63 -7.35 -6.20 -8.12
C PHE A 63 -5.91 -6.71 -8.21
N SER A 64 -5.65 -7.65 -9.11
CA SER A 64 -4.31 -8.18 -9.33
C SER A 64 -4.03 -8.27 -10.83
N GLU A 65 -2.94 -7.64 -11.27
CA GLU A 65 -2.54 -7.63 -12.69
C GLU A 65 -1.03 -7.73 -12.81
N ASN A 66 -0.55 -8.48 -13.80
CA ASN A 66 0.85 -8.46 -14.17
C ASN A 66 1.10 -7.24 -15.02
N THR A 67 1.91 -6.30 -14.54
CA THR A 67 2.18 -5.05 -15.24
C THR A 67 3.67 -4.71 -15.21
N THR A 68 4.09 -3.90 -16.17
CA THR A 68 5.46 -3.39 -16.29
C THR A 68 5.43 -2.00 -16.91
N GLY A 69 6.32 -1.12 -16.47
CA GLY A 69 6.31 0.27 -16.88
C GLY A 69 5.15 1.03 -16.26
N SER A 70 4.59 1.97 -17.03
CA SER A 70 3.50 2.83 -16.57
C SER A 70 2.18 2.08 -16.53
N PHE A 71 1.60 2.04 -15.34
CA PHE A 71 0.30 1.49 -15.02
C PHE A 71 -0.67 2.64 -14.73
N ASP A 72 -1.79 2.69 -15.45
CA ASP A 72 -2.87 3.65 -15.24
C ASP A 72 -4.19 2.88 -15.19
N LYS A 73 -4.87 2.92 -14.03
CA LYS A 73 -6.09 2.15 -13.80
C LYS A 73 -7.10 3.01 -13.07
N THR A 74 -8.31 3.04 -13.60
CA THR A 74 -9.44 3.73 -12.98
C THR A 74 -10.39 2.70 -12.37
N PHE A 75 -10.81 2.96 -11.14
CA PHE A 75 -11.70 2.12 -10.34
C PHE A 75 -13.01 2.87 -10.12
N ASP A 76 -14.12 2.16 -10.26
CA ASP A 76 -15.44 2.65 -9.84
C ASP A 76 -15.59 2.42 -8.34
N ILE A 77 -15.77 3.51 -7.60
CA ILE A 77 -15.92 3.51 -6.14
C ILE A 77 -17.30 4.01 -5.70
N ASN A 78 -18.28 4.08 -6.61
CA ASN A 78 -19.64 4.57 -6.28
C ASN A 78 -20.33 3.74 -5.19
N SER A 79 -19.93 2.49 -5.01
CA SER A 79 -20.47 1.59 -3.98
C SER A 79 -19.94 1.91 -2.57
N LEU A 80 -18.88 2.70 -2.45
CA LEU A 80 -18.24 3.04 -1.19
C LEU A 80 -18.96 4.21 -0.52
N ARG A 81 -19.05 4.16 0.81
CA ARG A 81 -19.56 5.28 1.61
C ARG A 81 -18.51 6.37 1.72
N SER A 82 -18.94 7.61 1.96
CA SER A 82 -18.02 8.69 2.27
C SER A 82 -17.21 8.36 3.53
N GLY A 83 -15.89 8.57 3.48
CA GLY A 83 -15.00 8.15 4.55
C GLY A 83 -13.53 8.09 4.15
N ILE A 84 -12.71 7.58 5.07
CA ILE A 84 -11.28 7.38 4.85
C ILE A 84 -11.04 5.93 4.46
N TYR A 85 -10.25 5.74 3.40
CA TYR A 85 -9.85 4.42 2.93
C TYR A 85 -8.34 4.38 2.66
N PHE A 86 -7.80 3.18 2.58
CA PHE A 86 -6.39 2.94 2.31
C PHE A 86 -6.25 2.05 1.07
N VAL A 87 -5.58 2.59 0.06
CA VAL A 87 -5.14 1.83 -1.11
C VAL A 87 -3.80 1.20 -0.76
N ARG A 88 -3.73 -0.13 -0.78
CA ARG A 88 -2.50 -0.90 -0.61
C ARG A 88 -2.11 -1.49 -1.95
N ILE A 89 -0.86 -1.30 -2.36
CA ILE A 89 -0.30 -1.83 -3.60
C ILE A 89 0.92 -2.65 -3.24
N ASN A 90 0.86 -3.94 -3.54
CA ASN A 90 1.97 -4.88 -3.34
C ASN A 90 2.50 -5.29 -4.71
N TYR A 91 3.79 -5.15 -4.94
CA TYR A 91 4.44 -5.60 -6.17
C TYR A 91 5.83 -6.19 -5.86
N ASN A 92 6.48 -6.70 -6.88
CA ASN A 92 7.68 -7.54 -6.86
C ASN A 92 7.51 -8.73 -5.91
N SER A 93 6.46 -9.53 -6.15
CA SER A 93 6.08 -10.67 -5.29
C SER A 93 5.91 -10.29 -3.81
N GLY A 94 5.39 -9.09 -3.53
CA GLY A 94 5.15 -8.59 -2.18
C GLY A 94 6.36 -7.98 -1.48
N LYS A 95 7.52 -7.86 -2.15
CA LYS A 95 8.70 -7.21 -1.58
C LYS A 95 8.53 -5.69 -1.43
N ASN A 96 7.70 -5.09 -2.29
CA ASN A 96 7.40 -3.67 -2.22
C ASN A 96 5.93 -3.49 -1.89
N THR A 97 5.67 -2.69 -0.85
CA THR A 97 4.32 -2.36 -0.41
C THR A 97 4.19 -0.85 -0.28
N ILE A 98 3.21 -0.28 -0.97
CA ILE A 98 2.86 1.14 -0.87
C ILE A 98 1.45 1.25 -0.34
N VAL A 99 1.25 2.11 0.65
CA VAL A 99 -0.08 2.42 1.20
C VAL A 99 -0.34 3.92 1.04
N LYS A 100 -1.47 4.27 0.43
CA LYS A 100 -1.92 5.67 0.29
C LYS A 100 -3.31 5.82 0.88
N LYS A 101 -3.48 6.85 1.72
CA LYS A 101 -4.78 7.26 2.25
C LYS A 101 -5.54 8.02 1.16
N ILE A 102 -6.81 7.70 0.99
CA ILE A 102 -7.75 8.42 0.15
C ILE A 102 -8.99 8.84 0.96
N ILE A 103 -9.66 9.88 0.50
CA ILE A 103 -10.93 10.35 1.06
C ILE A 103 -11.99 10.13 -0.01
N VAL A 104 -13.06 9.43 0.35
CA VAL A 104 -14.25 9.25 -0.49
C VAL A 104 -15.35 10.19 -0.01
N GLN A 105 -16.06 10.84 -0.94
CA GLN A 105 -17.13 11.81 -0.67
C GLN A 105 -18.42 11.45 -1.39
#